data_AF-A0A519RUF1-F1
#
_entry.id   AF-A0A519RUF1-F1
#
_cell.length_a   1.000
_cell.length_b   1.000
_cell.length_c   1.000
_cell.angle_alpha   90.00
_cell.angle_beta   90.00
_cell.angle_gamma   90.00
#
_symmetry.space_group_name_H-M   'P 1'
#
loop_
_entity.id
_entity.type
_entity.pdbx_description
1 polymer ?
#
loop_
_entity_poly.entity_id
_entity_poly.type
_entity_poly.pdbx_seq_one_letter_code
_entity_poly.pdbx_strand_id
1 'polypeptide(L)'
;KYGNEVELDEKLYRAVKDYSKTKEALALTGPHRKFLTETVDDYERNGFALTPEKRQELQKLNDKIADLSLAFGANIAKDKSFLLVNETGLKGLPEDYIKSRPREGAAYRINVDGPAYGTFMKYAQSEPLRKQLYVLYNNRAAEANLPLLTQLLIERQQKAQLLGYKTYAAYQTSSRMAKNPETVWAFETKLVERVKVKSQQDLDELLAVKRTYLKDPSVQTIAPWETSFYNNLLMQNKYQLDAEKVKEYFEVNHVVNGLFQTTQQLFALKFTEAKNPSVWHPDARMFEVQRDGKLIGRFYIDLFPRDNKYSHAACFGVQSGRATAQGYQLPTAVLLCNFNAPTPGKPALMTHSQVVTFFHEFGHVMHNLLTTAELSSQSGTSVKRDFVEAPSQMLENWAWNYDALQTFAKHYQTGEVLPKPLYDKMW
;
A
#
# COMPACT_ATOMS: atom_id res chain seq x y z
N LYS A 1 11.36 21.36 -4.75
CA LYS A 1 11.95 22.71 -5.03
C LYS A 1 11.37 23.28 -6.31
N TYR A 2 11.76 22.81 -7.51
CA TYR A 2 11.15 23.28 -8.77
C TYR A 2 9.61 23.16 -8.83
N GLY A 3 9.02 22.03 -8.42
CA GLY A 3 7.56 21.90 -8.35
C GLY A 3 6.89 22.96 -7.47
N ASN A 4 7.47 23.20 -6.28
CA ASN A 4 7.00 24.27 -5.39
C ASN A 4 7.16 25.65 -6.03
N GLU A 5 8.24 25.92 -6.77
CA GLU A 5 8.42 27.20 -7.47
C GLU A 5 7.29 27.45 -8.48
N VAL A 6 6.88 26.42 -9.24
CA VAL A 6 5.77 26.51 -10.20
C VAL A 6 4.42 26.66 -9.50
N GLU A 7 4.17 25.88 -8.45
CA GLU A 7 2.95 25.95 -7.64
C GLU A 7 2.83 27.28 -6.88
N LEU A 8 3.95 27.99 -6.71
CA LEU A 8 4.06 29.26 -6.00
C LEU A 8 4.42 30.45 -6.92
N ASP A 9 4.28 30.30 -8.24
CA ASP A 9 4.48 31.39 -9.18
C ASP A 9 3.23 32.27 -9.26
N GLU A 10 3.33 33.49 -8.72
CA GLU A 10 2.24 34.47 -8.74
C GLU A 10 1.86 34.93 -10.16
N LYS A 11 2.82 35.05 -11.07
CA LYS A 11 2.53 35.45 -12.46
C LYS A 11 1.73 34.36 -13.14
N LEU A 12 2.09 33.09 -12.92
CA LEU A 12 1.35 31.95 -13.46
C LEU A 12 -0.06 31.87 -12.86
N TYR A 13 -0.20 32.00 -11.54
CA TYR A 13 -1.51 32.08 -10.89
C TYR A 13 -2.38 33.19 -11.49
N ARG A 14 -1.86 34.43 -11.59
CA ARG A 14 -2.62 35.56 -12.14
C ARG A 14 -3.04 35.30 -13.59
N ALA A 15 -2.13 34.77 -14.42
CA ALA A 15 -2.45 34.41 -15.80
C ALA A 15 -3.58 33.39 -15.89
N VAL A 16 -3.53 32.31 -15.09
CA VAL A 16 -4.58 31.28 -15.04
C VAL A 16 -5.90 31.85 -14.50
N LYS A 17 -5.84 32.66 -13.44
CA LYS A 17 -7.01 33.27 -12.79
C LYS A 17 -7.68 34.32 -13.67
N ASP A 18 -6.92 35.08 -14.44
CA ASP A 18 -7.48 36.06 -15.37
C ASP A 18 -8.04 35.37 -16.61
N TYR A 19 -7.35 34.36 -17.14
CA TYR A 19 -7.92 33.48 -18.17
C TYR A 19 -9.24 32.88 -17.71
N SER A 20 -9.33 32.40 -16.47
CA SER A 20 -10.54 31.75 -15.95
C SER A 20 -11.79 32.63 -15.90
N LYS A 21 -11.64 33.95 -16.06
CA LYS A 21 -12.74 34.92 -16.10
C LYS A 21 -13.15 35.29 -17.54
N THR A 22 -12.39 34.87 -18.55
CA THR A 22 -12.68 35.20 -19.96
C THR A 22 -13.90 34.44 -20.47
N LYS A 23 -14.54 34.95 -21.52
CA LYS A 23 -15.64 34.24 -22.20
C LYS A 23 -15.22 32.88 -22.74
N GLU A 24 -13.98 32.77 -23.23
CA GLU A 24 -13.40 31.54 -23.74
C GLU A 24 -13.30 30.47 -22.65
N ALA A 25 -12.70 30.81 -21.50
CA ALA A 25 -12.57 29.89 -20.37
C ALA A 25 -13.92 29.43 -19.82
N LEU A 26 -14.90 30.33 -19.74
CA LEU A 26 -16.27 30.01 -19.31
C LEU A 26 -17.00 29.10 -20.31
N ALA A 27 -16.58 29.08 -21.57
CA ALA A 27 -17.10 28.20 -22.61
C ALA A 27 -16.44 26.81 -22.61
N LEU A 28 -15.31 26.60 -21.93
CA LEU A 28 -14.69 25.27 -21.80
C LEU A 28 -15.69 24.26 -21.22
N THR A 29 -15.57 22.99 -21.59
CA THR A 29 -16.42 21.90 -21.09
C THR A 29 -15.59 20.69 -20.68
N GLY A 30 -16.19 19.77 -19.92
CA GLY A 30 -15.60 18.46 -19.63
C GLY A 30 -14.21 18.55 -18.96
N PRO A 31 -13.22 17.76 -19.42
CA PRO A 31 -11.86 17.70 -18.84
C PRO A 31 -11.17 19.06 -18.72
N HIS A 32 -11.31 19.93 -19.73
CA HIS A 32 -10.64 21.24 -19.77
C HIS A 32 -11.22 22.21 -18.75
N ARG A 33 -12.55 22.26 -18.61
CA ARG A 33 -13.20 23.05 -17.55
C ARG A 33 -12.76 22.56 -16.18
N LYS A 34 -12.80 21.24 -15.95
CA LYS A 34 -12.37 20.64 -14.69
C LYS A 34 -10.92 20.98 -14.37
N PHE A 35 -10.02 20.87 -15.34
CA PHE A 35 -8.61 21.19 -15.17
C PHE A 35 -8.41 22.64 -14.75
N LEU A 36 -9.06 23.58 -15.44
CA LEU A 36 -8.97 24.99 -15.10
C LEU A 36 -9.50 25.27 -13.68
N THR A 37 -10.67 24.72 -13.33
CA THR A 37 -11.24 24.88 -11.98
C THR A 37 -10.31 24.32 -10.91
N GLU A 38 -9.86 23.06 -11.04
CA GLU A 38 -8.99 22.44 -10.05
C GLU A 38 -7.63 23.14 -9.95
N THR A 39 -7.09 23.64 -11.08
CA THR A 39 -5.82 24.39 -11.07
C THR A 39 -5.96 25.70 -10.28
N VAL A 40 -7.06 26.44 -10.48
CA VAL A 40 -7.33 27.67 -9.71
C VAL A 40 -7.53 27.34 -8.23
N ASP A 41 -8.31 26.31 -7.92
CA ASP A 41 -8.56 25.87 -6.55
C ASP A 41 -7.25 25.47 -5.85
N ASP A 42 -6.36 24.74 -6.54
CA ASP A 42 -5.06 24.33 -6.00
C ASP A 42 -4.14 25.53 -5.72
N TYR A 43 -4.13 26.54 -6.59
CA TYR A 43 -3.44 27.80 -6.29
C TYR A 43 -4.03 28.50 -5.06
N GLU A 44 -5.36 28.63 -4.97
CA GLU A 44 -6.00 29.28 -3.82
C GLU A 44 -5.71 28.53 -2.50
N ARG A 45 -5.70 27.19 -2.56
CA ARG A 45 -5.31 26.30 -1.45
C ARG A 45 -3.83 26.40 -1.09
N ASN A 46 -2.99 26.82 -2.03
CA ASN A 46 -1.58 27.18 -1.82
C ASN A 46 -1.41 28.64 -1.38
N GLY A 47 -2.50 29.33 -1.04
CA GLY A 47 -2.48 30.64 -0.42
C GLY A 47 -2.48 31.80 -1.41
N PHE A 48 -2.75 31.58 -2.70
CA PHE A 48 -2.79 32.67 -3.68
C PHE A 48 -3.95 33.65 -3.51
N ALA A 49 -4.95 33.30 -2.71
CA ALA A 49 -5.97 34.22 -2.22
C ALA A 49 -5.49 35.13 -1.07
N LEU A 50 -4.32 34.86 -0.48
CA LEU A 50 -3.73 35.65 0.60
C LEU A 50 -2.93 36.85 0.07
N THR A 51 -2.66 37.81 0.95
CA THR A 51 -1.73 38.91 0.66
C THR A 51 -0.29 38.38 0.51
N PRO A 52 0.60 39.08 -0.21
CA PRO A 52 1.99 38.67 -0.37
C PRO A 52 2.71 38.36 0.95
N GLU A 53 2.45 39.13 2.00
CA GLU A 53 3.04 38.94 3.33
C GLU A 53 2.62 37.61 3.95
N LYS A 54 1.31 37.34 3.94
CA LYS A 54 0.75 36.07 4.42
C LYS A 54 1.20 34.86 3.58
N ARG A 55 1.48 35.05 2.28
CA ARG A 55 2.08 33.98 1.46
C ARG A 55 3.52 33.67 1.86
N GLN A 56 4.31 34.67 2.26
CA GLN A 56 5.66 34.42 2.78
C GLN A 56 5.61 33.67 4.12
N GLU A 57 4.64 33.98 4.99
CA GLU A 57 4.39 33.20 6.22
C GLU A 57 4.01 31.75 5.89
N LEU A 58 3.09 31.55 4.94
CA LEU A 58 2.68 30.22 4.50
C LEU A 58 3.85 29.42 3.91
N GLN A 59 4.74 30.07 3.16
CA GLN A 59 5.92 29.42 2.61
C GLN A 59 6.85 28.91 3.71
N LYS A 60 7.13 29.74 4.73
CA LYS A 60 7.93 29.33 5.89
C LYS A 60 7.30 28.14 6.62
N LEU A 61 5.98 28.13 6.79
CA LEU A 61 5.25 27.00 7.38
C LEU A 61 5.38 25.74 6.52
N ASN A 62 5.23 25.86 5.20
CA ASN A 62 5.37 24.72 4.28
C ASN A 62 6.77 24.11 4.33
N ASP A 63 7.81 24.93 4.30
CA ASP A 63 9.21 24.48 4.38
C ASP A 63 9.46 23.75 5.70
N LYS A 64 9.02 24.33 6.83
CA LYS A 64 9.16 23.70 8.14
C LYS A 64 8.38 22.38 8.23
N ILE A 65 7.15 22.32 7.71
CA ILE A 65 6.36 21.07 7.64
C ILE A 65 7.08 20.01 6.80
N ALA A 66 7.67 20.40 5.66
CA ALA A 66 8.40 19.50 4.77
C ALA A 66 9.66 18.95 5.47
N ASP A 67 10.46 19.82 6.07
CA ASP A 67 11.68 19.43 6.80
C ASP A 67 11.36 18.49 7.97
N LEU A 68 10.35 18.83 8.78
CA LEU A 68 9.90 17.97 9.89
C LEU A 68 9.40 16.60 9.39
N SER A 69 8.65 16.57 8.29
CA SER A 69 8.12 15.32 7.73
C SER A 69 9.24 14.44 7.16
N LEU A 70 10.22 15.05 6.48
CA LEU A 70 11.40 14.34 5.96
C LEU A 70 12.27 13.80 7.09
N ALA A 71 12.52 14.60 8.13
CA ALA A 71 13.28 14.17 9.31
C ALA A 71 12.58 13.00 10.03
N PHE A 72 11.26 13.10 10.23
CA PHE A 72 10.47 12.03 10.86
C PHE A 72 10.58 10.71 10.10
N GLY A 73 10.41 10.74 8.77
CA GLY A 73 10.53 9.55 7.92
C GLY A 73 11.95 9.00 7.85
N ALA A 74 12.96 9.88 7.75
CA ALA A 74 14.36 9.50 7.70
C ALA A 74 14.81 8.80 9.00
N ASN A 75 14.35 9.25 10.16
CA ASN A 75 14.66 8.62 11.43
C ASN A 75 14.13 7.18 11.49
N ILE A 76 12.90 6.93 11.01
CA ILE A 76 12.34 5.56 10.94
C ILE A 76 13.12 4.70 9.94
N ALA A 77 13.46 5.23 8.76
CA ALA A 77 14.18 4.47 7.73
C ALA A 77 15.62 4.09 8.15
N LYS A 78 16.24 4.94 8.99
CA LYS A 78 17.56 4.71 9.58
C LYS A 78 17.53 3.72 10.74
N ASP A 79 16.37 3.45 11.32
CA ASP A 79 16.23 2.50 12.43
C ASP A 79 16.60 1.09 11.94
N LYS A 80 17.69 0.54 12.49
CA LYS A 80 18.18 -0.81 12.25
C LYS A 80 18.05 -1.68 13.49
N SER A 81 17.11 -1.37 14.37
CA SER A 81 16.90 -2.12 15.61
C SER A 81 16.62 -3.59 15.30
N PHE A 82 17.14 -4.47 16.15
CA PHE A 82 16.92 -5.90 16.06
C PHE A 82 16.85 -6.51 17.45
N LEU A 83 16.20 -7.67 17.54
CA LEU A 83 16.21 -8.53 18.71
C LEU A 83 17.18 -9.70 18.47
N LEU A 84 18.05 -9.99 19.44
CA LEU A 84 18.86 -11.21 19.43
C LEU A 84 18.09 -12.36 20.06
N VAL A 85 17.99 -13.46 19.31
CA VAL A 85 17.24 -14.65 19.70
C VAL A 85 18.15 -15.87 19.60
N ASN A 86 18.22 -16.67 20.66
CA ASN A 86 18.93 -17.95 20.67
C ASN A 86 18.05 -19.08 20.11
N GLU A 87 18.58 -20.29 20.01
CA GLU A 87 17.87 -21.44 19.42
C GLU A 87 16.52 -21.74 20.10
N THR A 88 16.44 -21.60 21.43
CA THR A 88 15.18 -21.85 22.16
C THR A 88 14.10 -20.85 21.80
N GLY A 89 14.48 -19.60 21.51
CA GLY A 89 13.55 -18.55 21.06
C GLY A 89 13.07 -18.70 19.62
N LEU A 90 13.63 -19.63 18.84
CA LEU A 90 13.18 -19.92 17.47
C LEU A 90 12.00 -20.89 17.39
N LYS A 91 11.58 -21.48 18.52
CA LYS A 91 10.53 -22.49 18.55
C LYS A 91 9.23 -21.98 17.93
N GLY A 92 8.73 -22.73 16.95
CA GLY A 92 7.49 -22.46 16.22
C GLY A 92 7.67 -21.69 14.91
N LEU A 93 8.84 -21.07 14.68
CA LEU A 93 9.11 -20.33 13.45
C LEU A 93 9.32 -21.29 12.25
N PRO A 94 8.88 -20.90 11.03
CA PRO A 94 9.17 -21.65 9.80
C PRO A 94 10.67 -21.80 9.53
N GLU A 95 11.08 -22.91 8.92
CA GLU A 95 12.49 -23.17 8.63
C GLU A 95 13.11 -22.17 7.64
N ASP A 96 12.37 -21.80 6.60
CA ASP A 96 12.82 -20.82 5.60
C ASP A 96 13.03 -19.45 6.24
N TYR A 97 12.16 -19.07 7.17
CA TYR A 97 12.34 -17.88 7.99
C TYR A 97 13.65 -17.94 8.77
N ILE A 98 13.88 -19.00 9.55
CA ILE A 98 15.10 -19.17 10.36
C ILE A 98 16.36 -19.12 9.49
N LYS A 99 16.39 -19.87 8.38
CA LYS A 99 17.53 -19.95 7.45
C LYS A 99 17.86 -18.59 6.84
N SER A 100 16.87 -17.71 6.65
CA SER A 100 17.07 -16.37 6.10
C SER A 100 17.57 -15.32 7.11
N ARG A 101 17.63 -15.63 8.41
CA ARG A 101 18.00 -14.64 9.43
C ARG A 101 19.53 -14.48 9.53
N PRO A 102 20.05 -13.23 9.57
CA PRO A 102 21.45 -12.99 9.87
C PRO A 102 21.81 -13.54 11.26
N ARG A 103 23.05 -14.01 11.44
CA ARG A 103 23.56 -14.48 12.73
C ARG A 103 24.52 -13.48 13.35
N GLU A 104 24.54 -13.44 14.68
CA GLU A 104 25.53 -12.70 15.49
C GLU A 104 26.04 -13.65 16.58
N GLY A 105 27.21 -14.24 16.34
CA GLY A 105 27.68 -15.39 17.13
C GLY A 105 26.70 -16.57 17.03
N ALA A 106 26.28 -17.09 18.18
CA ALA A 106 25.30 -18.19 18.24
C ALA A 106 23.83 -17.71 18.03
N ALA A 107 23.57 -16.41 18.17
CA ALA A 107 22.22 -15.85 18.12
C ALA A 107 21.78 -15.45 16.69
N TYR A 108 20.48 -15.32 16.50
CA TYR A 108 19.82 -14.88 15.28
C TYR A 108 19.31 -13.46 15.45
N ARG A 109 19.51 -12.63 14.42
CA ARG A 109 18.98 -11.26 14.38
C ARG A 109 17.57 -11.26 13.82
N ILE A 110 16.62 -10.79 14.63
CA ILE A 110 15.25 -10.53 14.24
C ILE A 110 15.07 -9.02 14.08
N ASN A 111 15.16 -8.56 12.84
CA ASN A 111 15.00 -7.15 12.50
C ASN A 111 13.54 -6.69 12.67
N VAL A 112 13.35 -5.37 12.78
CA VAL A 112 12.05 -4.71 12.87
C VAL A 112 11.48 -4.27 11.52
N ASP A 113 11.92 -4.86 10.41
CA ASP A 113 11.25 -4.70 9.11
C ASP A 113 9.92 -5.47 9.09
N GLY A 114 8.96 -5.01 8.29
CA GLY A 114 7.59 -5.55 8.27
C GLY A 114 7.52 -7.08 8.09
N PRO A 115 8.18 -7.65 7.07
CA PRO A 115 8.22 -9.11 6.86
C PRO A 115 8.81 -9.89 8.04
N ALA A 116 9.95 -9.44 8.57
CA ALA A 116 10.60 -10.08 9.72
C ALA A 116 9.72 -10.05 10.97
N TYR A 117 9.22 -8.85 11.29
CA TYR A 117 8.34 -8.61 12.42
C TYR A 117 7.08 -9.47 12.36
N GLY A 118 6.33 -9.41 11.25
CA GLY A 118 5.06 -10.11 11.12
C GLY A 118 5.18 -11.63 11.30
N THR A 119 6.21 -12.23 10.70
CA THR A 119 6.46 -13.67 10.83
C THR A 119 6.80 -14.05 12.28
N PHE A 120 7.67 -13.27 12.95
CA PHE A 120 8.02 -13.55 14.33
C PHE A 120 6.81 -13.43 15.27
N MET A 121 6.01 -12.36 15.13
CA MET A 121 4.82 -12.13 15.95
C MET A 121 3.74 -13.21 15.77
N LYS A 122 3.67 -13.82 14.58
CA LYS A 122 2.71 -14.87 14.24
C LYS A 122 3.11 -16.25 14.78
N TYR A 123 4.39 -16.61 14.71
CA TYR A 123 4.82 -18.00 14.89
C TYR A 123 5.70 -18.26 16.14
N ALA A 124 6.45 -17.26 16.63
CA ALA A 124 7.35 -17.49 17.76
C ALA A 124 6.54 -17.84 19.01
N GLN A 125 6.83 -18.97 19.66
CA GLN A 125 6.08 -19.42 20.85
C GLN A 125 6.39 -18.60 22.12
N SER A 126 7.57 -17.98 22.19
CA SER A 126 8.01 -17.20 23.35
C SER A 126 7.30 -15.86 23.46
N GLU A 127 6.34 -15.74 24.39
CA GLU A 127 5.64 -14.48 24.65
C GLU A 127 6.59 -13.35 25.09
N PRO A 128 7.58 -13.56 25.98
CA PRO A 128 8.51 -12.49 26.36
C PRO A 128 9.27 -11.92 25.17
N LEU A 129 9.69 -12.76 24.21
CA LEU A 129 10.38 -12.30 23.00
C LEU A 129 9.43 -11.56 22.04
N ARG A 130 8.20 -12.05 21.87
CA ARG A 130 7.17 -11.31 21.09
C ARG A 130 6.91 -9.94 21.69
N LYS A 131 6.82 -9.83 23.02
CA LYS A 131 6.66 -8.56 23.73
C LYS A 131 7.85 -7.63 23.51
N GLN A 132 9.08 -8.13 23.65
CA GLN A 132 10.29 -7.34 23.41
C GLN A 132 10.34 -6.80 21.97
N LEU A 133 10.09 -7.67 20.98
CA LEU A 133 10.08 -7.25 19.58
C LEU A 133 8.94 -6.27 19.28
N TYR A 134 7.75 -6.49 19.85
CA TYR A 134 6.61 -5.56 19.73
C TYR A 134 6.96 -4.17 20.26
N VAL A 135 7.56 -4.09 21.45
CA VAL A 135 7.98 -2.81 22.05
C VAL A 135 9.04 -2.15 21.19
N LEU A 136 10.04 -2.91 20.72
CA LEU A 136 11.09 -2.40 19.84
C LEU A 136 10.51 -1.82 18.54
N TYR A 137 9.64 -2.56 17.87
CA TYR A 137 9.01 -2.16 16.61
C TYR A 137 8.14 -0.90 16.74
N ASN A 138 7.35 -0.79 17.81
CA ASN A 138 6.42 0.33 18.01
C ASN A 138 7.10 1.56 18.62
N ASN A 139 8.34 1.45 19.11
CA ASN A 139 9.14 2.58 19.61
C ASN A 139 10.28 2.99 18.66
N ARG A 140 10.28 2.51 17.42
CA ARG A 140 11.26 2.91 16.41
C ARG A 140 11.33 4.42 16.28
N ALA A 141 12.54 4.95 16.41
CA ALA A 141 12.82 6.38 16.38
C ALA A 141 12.01 7.25 17.37
N ALA A 142 11.33 6.70 18.38
CA ALA A 142 10.38 7.44 19.21
C ALA A 142 10.99 8.67 19.90
N GLU A 143 12.20 8.54 20.46
CA GLU A 143 12.92 9.63 21.11
C GLU A 143 13.14 10.84 20.17
N ALA A 144 13.55 10.56 18.92
CA ALA A 144 13.75 11.61 17.92
C ALA A 144 12.43 12.11 17.32
N ASN A 145 11.43 11.26 17.17
CA ASN A 145 10.23 11.54 16.40
C ASN A 145 9.06 12.16 17.19
N LEU A 146 8.97 11.93 18.50
CA LEU A 146 7.90 12.52 19.32
C LEU A 146 7.97 14.07 19.34
N PRO A 147 9.15 14.71 19.54
CA PRO A 147 9.26 16.16 19.42
C PRO A 147 8.93 16.68 18.01
N LEU A 148 9.40 15.98 16.97
CA LEU A 148 9.14 16.36 15.57
C LEU A 148 7.65 16.29 15.25
N LEU A 149 6.95 15.24 15.72
CA LEU A 149 5.51 15.09 15.52
C LEU A 149 4.74 16.21 16.22
N THR A 150 5.11 16.55 17.46
CA THR A 150 4.48 17.64 18.21
C THR A 150 4.62 18.96 17.44
N GLN A 151 5.83 19.28 16.98
CA GLN A 151 6.05 20.48 16.18
C GLN A 151 5.24 20.43 14.88
N LEU A 152 5.24 19.30 14.18
CA LEU A 152 4.52 19.12 12.91
C LEU A 152 3.02 19.37 13.05
N LEU A 153 2.41 18.95 14.17
CA LEU A 153 0.99 19.21 14.46
C LEU A 153 0.72 20.71 14.68
N ILE A 154 1.60 21.40 15.40
CA ILE A 154 1.52 22.85 15.63
C ILE A 154 1.60 23.61 14.30
N GLU A 155 2.61 23.32 13.48
CA GLU A 155 2.81 23.98 12.18
C GLU A 155 1.63 23.75 11.23
N ARG A 156 1.10 22.52 11.20
CA ARG A 156 -0.08 22.16 10.40
C ARG A 156 -1.33 22.93 10.82
N GLN A 157 -1.53 23.12 12.13
CA GLN A 157 -2.66 23.91 12.63
C GLN A 157 -2.50 25.40 12.28
N GLN A 158 -1.30 25.95 12.41
CA GLN A 158 -1.01 27.34 12.00
C GLN A 158 -1.25 27.54 10.50
N LYS A 159 -0.78 26.61 9.66
CA LYS A 159 -1.05 26.62 8.21
C LYS A 159 -2.55 26.64 7.91
N ALA A 160 -3.32 25.79 8.58
CA ALA A 160 -4.76 25.73 8.37
C ALA A 160 -5.45 27.06 8.70
N GLN A 161 -5.11 27.66 9.85
CA GLN A 161 -5.65 28.95 10.28
C GLN A 161 -5.29 30.08 9.31
N LEU A 162 -4.05 30.13 8.85
CA LEU A 162 -3.58 31.12 7.88
C LEU A 162 -4.35 31.05 6.56
N LEU A 163 -4.72 29.83 6.13
CA LEU A 163 -5.53 29.55 4.94
C LEU A 163 -7.05 29.66 5.17
N GLY A 164 -7.50 30.06 6.37
CA GLY A 164 -8.92 30.25 6.68
C GLY A 164 -9.69 28.97 7.05
N TYR A 165 -9.00 27.86 7.32
CA TYR A 165 -9.60 26.61 7.76
C TYR A 165 -9.58 26.48 9.29
N LYS A 166 -10.66 25.94 9.87
CA LYS A 166 -10.77 25.71 11.32
C LYS A 166 -9.70 24.73 11.85
N THR A 167 -9.42 23.68 11.06
CA THR A 167 -8.47 22.62 11.41
C THR A 167 -7.68 22.19 10.18
N TYR A 168 -6.50 21.60 10.41
CA TYR A 168 -5.74 20.98 9.31
C TYR A 168 -6.50 19.85 8.62
N ALA A 169 -7.37 19.13 9.36
CA ALA A 169 -8.24 18.11 8.78
C ALA A 169 -9.24 18.72 7.78
N ALA A 170 -9.84 19.88 8.07
CA ALA A 170 -10.70 20.60 7.13
C ALA A 170 -9.96 21.06 5.86
N TYR A 171 -8.72 21.56 6.03
CA TYR A 171 -7.85 21.87 4.88
C TYR A 171 -7.56 20.64 4.02
N GLN A 172 -7.21 19.51 4.64
CA GLN A 172 -6.90 18.29 3.90
C GLN A 172 -8.14 17.72 3.19
N THR A 173 -9.25 17.59 3.89
CA THR A 173 -10.49 16.93 3.39
C THR A 173 -11.25 17.73 2.34
N SER A 174 -11.10 19.06 2.28
CA SER A 174 -11.79 19.88 1.26
C SER A 174 -11.45 19.51 -0.19
N SER A 175 -10.25 18.96 -0.44
CA SER A 175 -9.85 18.44 -1.75
C SER A 175 -10.21 16.95 -1.99
N ARG A 176 -10.77 16.28 -0.97
CA ARG A 176 -11.04 14.83 -0.97
C ARG A 176 -12.49 14.54 -1.41
N MET A 177 -12.82 13.26 -1.58
CA MET A 177 -14.20 12.81 -1.79
C MET A 177 -15.04 13.03 -0.52
N ALA A 178 -14.46 12.86 0.67
CA ALA A 178 -15.12 13.07 1.96
C ALA A 178 -15.50 14.54 2.27
N LYS A 179 -14.86 15.52 1.62
CA LYS A 179 -15.09 16.98 1.73
C LYS A 179 -14.81 17.66 3.07
N ASN A 180 -15.08 17.02 4.20
CA ASN A 180 -14.94 17.63 5.52
C ASN A 180 -14.66 16.57 6.61
N PRO A 181 -14.08 16.95 7.77
CA PRO A 181 -13.78 16.01 8.84
C PRO A 181 -15.02 15.42 9.50
N GLU A 182 -16.15 16.12 9.51
CA GLU A 182 -17.41 15.63 10.09
C GLU A 182 -17.91 14.38 9.37
N THR A 183 -17.79 14.35 8.04
CA THR A 183 -18.13 13.19 7.20
C THR A 183 -17.24 11.99 7.52
N VAL A 184 -15.94 12.22 7.75
CA VAL A 184 -14.97 11.18 8.13
C VAL A 184 -15.34 10.59 9.49
N TRP A 185 -15.57 11.43 10.50
CA TRP A 185 -15.93 10.98 11.85
C TRP A 185 -17.28 10.25 11.89
N ALA A 186 -18.27 10.72 11.13
CA ALA A 186 -19.56 10.05 11.02
C ALA A 186 -19.43 8.66 10.39
N PHE A 187 -18.59 8.53 9.36
CA PHE A 187 -18.28 7.25 8.74
C PHE A 187 -17.59 6.28 9.71
N GLU A 188 -16.52 6.71 10.38
CA GLU A 188 -15.76 5.88 11.32
C GLU A 188 -16.61 5.44 12.52
N THR A 189 -17.38 6.36 13.12
CA THR A 189 -18.25 6.05 14.26
C THR A 189 -19.29 5.00 13.88
N LYS A 190 -19.97 5.18 12.74
CA LYS A 190 -20.95 4.22 12.22
C LYS A 190 -20.32 2.87 11.89
N LEU A 191 -19.07 2.85 11.39
CA LEU A 191 -18.35 1.62 11.13
C LEU A 191 -18.05 0.87 12.43
N VAL A 192 -17.52 1.56 13.44
CA VAL A 192 -17.26 1.00 14.78
C VAL A 192 -18.53 0.39 15.36
N GLU A 193 -19.64 1.11 15.33
CA GLU A 193 -20.94 0.61 15.81
C GLU A 193 -21.37 -0.68 15.11
N ARG A 194 -21.20 -0.76 13.78
CA ARG A 194 -21.59 -1.93 12.97
C ARG A 194 -20.72 -3.15 13.21
N VAL A 195 -19.42 -2.97 13.45
CA VAL A 195 -18.50 -4.10 13.61
C VAL A 195 -18.36 -4.55 15.07
N LYS A 196 -18.80 -3.73 16.04
CA LYS A 196 -18.59 -3.97 17.48
C LYS A 196 -19.00 -5.37 17.96
N VAL A 197 -20.19 -5.84 17.54
CA VAL A 197 -20.68 -7.17 17.95
C VAL A 197 -19.76 -8.28 17.43
N LYS A 198 -19.38 -8.21 16.15
CA LYS A 198 -18.46 -9.19 15.55
C LYS A 198 -17.06 -9.10 16.17
N SER A 199 -16.55 -7.89 16.40
CA SER A 199 -15.25 -7.69 17.05
C SER A 199 -15.20 -8.26 18.47
N GLN A 200 -16.30 -8.18 19.23
CA GLN A 200 -16.39 -8.81 20.55
C GLN A 200 -16.38 -10.34 20.43
N GLN A 201 -17.12 -10.91 19.48
CA GLN A 201 -17.10 -12.35 19.22
C GLN A 201 -15.70 -12.84 18.84
N ASP A 202 -14.99 -12.09 18.00
CA ASP A 202 -13.60 -12.41 17.62
C ASP A 202 -12.65 -12.36 18.82
N LEU A 203 -12.80 -11.38 19.70
CA LEU A 203 -12.03 -11.29 20.93
C LEU A 203 -12.31 -12.48 21.86
N ASP A 204 -13.58 -12.86 22.00
CA ASP A 204 -13.99 -13.99 22.83
C ASP A 204 -13.42 -15.32 22.30
N GLU A 205 -13.37 -15.50 20.97
CA GLU A 205 -12.73 -16.66 20.33
C GLU A 205 -11.22 -16.70 20.59
N LEU A 206 -10.53 -15.56 20.43
CA LEU A 206 -9.10 -15.48 20.72
C LEU A 206 -8.81 -15.72 22.21
N LEU A 207 -9.67 -15.23 23.12
CA LEU A 207 -9.54 -15.46 24.56
C LEU A 207 -9.71 -16.94 24.89
N ALA A 208 -10.67 -17.62 24.27
CA ALA A 208 -10.84 -19.07 24.42
C ALA A 208 -9.57 -19.82 23.99
N VAL A 209 -8.99 -19.47 22.84
CA VAL A 209 -7.72 -20.06 22.37
C VAL A 209 -6.58 -19.80 23.36
N LYS A 210 -6.46 -18.59 23.88
CA LYS A 210 -5.44 -18.24 24.89
C LYS A 210 -5.61 -19.03 26.18
N ARG A 211 -6.83 -19.14 26.70
CA ARG A 211 -7.16 -19.92 27.91
C ARG A 211 -6.80 -21.39 27.73
N THR A 212 -7.16 -21.99 26.59
CA THR A 212 -6.80 -23.38 26.27
C THR A 212 -5.28 -23.56 26.16
N TYR A 213 -4.59 -22.66 25.46
CA TYR A 213 -3.14 -22.74 25.26
C TYR A 213 -2.37 -22.63 26.58
N LEU A 214 -2.77 -21.70 27.46
CA LEU A 214 -2.14 -21.49 28.78
C LEU A 214 -2.65 -22.47 29.85
N LYS A 215 -3.73 -23.22 29.57
CA LYS A 215 -4.47 -24.02 30.54
C LYS A 215 -4.93 -23.20 31.75
N ASP A 216 -5.32 -21.96 31.50
CA ASP A 216 -5.74 -21.01 32.53
C ASP A 216 -7.07 -20.35 32.12
N PRO A 217 -8.21 -20.76 32.72
CA PRO A 217 -9.51 -20.19 32.41
C PRO A 217 -9.69 -18.76 32.95
N SER A 218 -8.82 -18.30 33.85
CA SER A 218 -8.96 -16.99 34.50
C SER A 218 -8.58 -15.82 33.59
N VAL A 219 -7.86 -16.07 32.48
CA VAL A 219 -7.43 -15.06 31.51
C VAL A 219 -8.63 -14.27 30.96
N GLN A 220 -8.55 -12.94 31.02
CA GLN A 220 -9.59 -12.02 30.52
C GLN A 220 -9.11 -11.08 29.42
N THR A 221 -7.81 -11.07 29.10
CA THR A 221 -7.23 -10.08 28.18
C THR A 221 -6.27 -10.69 27.17
N ILE A 222 -6.18 -10.02 26.03
CA ILE A 222 -5.17 -10.27 24.99
C ILE A 222 -4.36 -8.99 24.85
N ALA A 223 -3.06 -9.11 25.05
CA ALA A 223 -2.13 -8.03 24.82
C ALA A 223 -1.81 -7.90 23.32
N PRO A 224 -1.43 -6.70 22.83
CA PRO A 224 -1.18 -6.48 21.40
C PRO A 224 -0.11 -7.40 20.78
N TRP A 225 0.90 -7.83 21.55
CA TRP A 225 1.94 -8.76 21.08
C TRP A 225 1.50 -10.23 21.00
N GLU A 226 0.25 -10.52 21.38
CA GLU A 226 -0.29 -11.86 21.43
C GLU A 226 -1.31 -12.11 20.31
N THR A 227 -1.96 -11.06 19.79
CA THR A 227 -3.07 -11.17 18.83
C THR A 227 -2.71 -12.03 17.62
N SER A 228 -1.58 -11.77 16.96
CA SER A 228 -1.16 -12.53 15.77
C SER A 228 -0.88 -14.00 16.07
N PHE A 229 -0.28 -14.29 17.23
CA PHE A 229 0.04 -15.65 17.65
C PHE A 229 -1.22 -16.48 17.96
N TYR A 230 -2.12 -15.94 18.78
CA TYR A 230 -3.37 -16.63 19.10
C TYR A 230 -4.31 -16.71 17.91
N ASN A 231 -4.31 -15.73 17.02
CA ASN A 231 -5.04 -15.83 15.76
C ASN A 231 -4.50 -16.97 14.89
N ASN A 232 -3.17 -17.16 14.81
CA ASN A 232 -2.60 -18.30 14.09
C ASN A 232 -3.03 -19.65 14.70
N LEU A 233 -3.04 -19.76 16.03
CA LEU A 233 -3.53 -20.96 16.71
C LEU A 233 -5.04 -21.18 16.50
N LEU A 234 -5.84 -20.11 16.47
CA LEU A 234 -7.27 -20.18 16.13
C LEU A 234 -7.46 -20.76 14.72
N MET A 235 -6.73 -20.22 13.73
CA MET A 235 -6.77 -20.72 12.35
C MET A 235 -6.36 -22.19 12.25
N GLN A 236 -5.31 -22.61 12.96
CA GLN A 236 -4.84 -23.99 12.94
C GLN A 236 -5.80 -24.96 13.65
N ASN A 237 -6.32 -24.58 14.82
CA ASN A 237 -7.07 -25.51 15.67
C ASN A 237 -8.55 -25.58 15.28
N LYS A 238 -9.20 -24.42 15.11
CA LYS A 238 -10.64 -24.35 14.81
C LYS A 238 -10.91 -24.51 13.32
N TYR A 239 -10.17 -23.74 12.50
CA TYR A 239 -10.39 -23.70 11.05
C TYR A 239 -9.56 -24.74 10.29
N GLN A 240 -8.62 -25.43 10.95
CA GLN A 240 -7.73 -26.43 10.34
C GLN A 240 -7.01 -25.87 9.10
N LEU A 241 -6.61 -24.60 9.18
CA LEU A 241 -5.95 -23.87 8.11
C LEU A 241 -4.47 -23.68 8.44
N ASP A 242 -3.61 -24.31 7.65
CA ASP A 242 -2.17 -24.13 7.70
C ASP A 242 -1.72 -23.22 6.55
N ALA A 243 -1.31 -22.00 6.88
CA ALA A 243 -0.86 -21.03 5.91
C ALA A 243 0.40 -21.49 5.12
N GLU A 244 1.25 -22.34 5.70
CA GLU A 244 2.41 -22.86 4.98
C GLU A 244 2.00 -23.91 3.94
N LYS A 245 0.96 -24.72 4.22
CA LYS A 245 0.39 -25.64 3.21
C LYS A 245 -0.34 -24.88 2.10
N VAL A 246 -1.09 -23.83 2.45
CA VAL A 246 -1.78 -23.00 1.45
C VAL A 246 -0.76 -22.34 0.51
N LYS A 247 0.38 -21.86 1.04
CA LYS A 247 1.47 -21.26 0.27
C LYS A 247 2.05 -22.20 -0.80
N GLU A 248 1.97 -23.52 -0.63
CA GLU A 248 2.45 -24.51 -1.63
C GLU A 248 1.67 -24.47 -2.94
N TYR A 249 0.47 -23.88 -2.96
CA TYR A 249 -0.37 -23.74 -4.15
C TYR A 249 -0.13 -22.43 -4.91
N PHE A 250 0.71 -21.52 -4.41
CA PHE A 250 0.88 -20.18 -4.96
C PHE A 250 2.33 -19.94 -5.40
N GLU A 251 2.80 -20.72 -6.37
CA GLU A 251 4.05 -20.43 -7.06
C GLU A 251 3.92 -19.12 -7.86
N VAL A 252 4.94 -18.24 -7.77
CA VAL A 252 4.88 -16.86 -8.28
C VAL A 252 4.51 -16.79 -9.77
N ASN A 253 5.09 -17.62 -10.63
CA ASN A 253 4.80 -17.56 -12.07
C ASN A 253 3.38 -18.04 -12.38
N HIS A 254 2.87 -19.06 -11.68
CA HIS A 254 1.47 -19.44 -11.77
C HIS A 254 0.56 -18.28 -11.38
N VAL A 255 0.83 -17.61 -10.26
CA VAL A 255 0.04 -16.45 -9.80
C VAL A 255 0.08 -15.30 -10.81
N VAL A 256 1.25 -14.98 -11.38
CA VAL A 256 1.39 -13.97 -12.46
C VAL A 256 0.51 -14.31 -13.65
N ASN A 257 0.58 -15.54 -14.14
CA ASN A 257 -0.23 -15.97 -15.27
C ASN A 257 -1.73 -15.94 -14.96
N GLY A 258 -2.13 -16.34 -13.74
CA GLY A 258 -3.51 -16.32 -13.29
C GLY A 258 -4.10 -14.91 -13.15
N LEU A 259 -3.35 -13.99 -12.56
CA LEU A 259 -3.70 -12.57 -12.50
C LEU A 259 -3.88 -12.00 -13.91
N PHE A 260 -2.97 -12.32 -14.81
CA PHE A 260 -3.02 -11.89 -16.20
C PHE A 260 -4.25 -12.45 -16.91
N GLN A 261 -4.51 -13.75 -16.80
CA GLN A 261 -5.71 -14.36 -17.35
C GLN A 261 -6.99 -13.69 -16.83
N THR A 262 -7.07 -13.49 -15.51
CA THR A 262 -8.21 -12.85 -14.85
C THR A 262 -8.47 -11.45 -15.43
N THR A 263 -7.45 -10.62 -15.47
CA THR A 263 -7.58 -9.22 -15.92
C THR A 263 -7.73 -9.09 -17.44
N GLN A 264 -7.14 -9.99 -18.22
CA GLN A 264 -7.42 -10.09 -19.66
C GLN A 264 -8.89 -10.37 -19.93
N GLN A 265 -9.51 -11.28 -19.16
CA GLN A 265 -10.94 -11.58 -19.28
C GLN A 265 -11.81 -10.41 -18.82
N LEU A 266 -11.50 -9.82 -17.66
CA LEU A 266 -12.29 -8.71 -17.11
C LEU A 266 -12.29 -7.46 -17.99
N PHE A 267 -11.14 -7.15 -18.59
CA PHE A 267 -10.93 -5.88 -19.29
C PHE A 267 -10.76 -6.03 -20.81
N ALA A 268 -10.99 -7.23 -21.35
CA ALA A 268 -10.78 -7.58 -22.76
C ALA A 268 -9.40 -7.15 -23.25
N LEU A 269 -8.35 -7.64 -22.58
CA LEU A 269 -6.96 -7.30 -22.86
C LEU A 269 -6.17 -8.50 -23.36
N LYS A 270 -5.02 -8.21 -23.96
CA LYS A 270 -3.96 -9.16 -24.24
C LYS A 270 -2.64 -8.61 -23.73
N PHE A 271 -1.92 -9.41 -22.94
CA PHE A 271 -0.58 -9.10 -22.48
C PHE A 271 0.44 -9.89 -23.29
N THR A 272 1.50 -9.23 -23.74
CA THR A 272 2.61 -9.87 -24.43
C THR A 272 3.90 -9.44 -23.76
N GLU A 273 4.70 -10.40 -23.29
CA GLU A 273 6.01 -10.10 -22.73
C GLU A 273 6.94 -9.58 -23.83
N ALA A 274 7.56 -8.43 -23.58
CA ALA A 274 8.49 -7.82 -24.52
C ALA A 274 9.78 -8.66 -24.60
N LYS A 275 10.31 -8.83 -25.81
CA LYS A 275 11.60 -9.50 -26.03
C LYS A 275 12.73 -8.49 -25.85
N ASN A 276 13.72 -8.82 -25.03
CA ASN A 276 14.89 -7.98 -24.73
C ASN A 276 14.55 -6.51 -24.36
N PRO A 277 13.66 -6.28 -23.38
CA PRO A 277 13.30 -4.93 -23.00
C PRO A 277 14.48 -4.21 -22.33
N SER A 278 14.52 -2.88 -22.45
CA SER A 278 15.40 -2.07 -21.61
C SER A 278 14.87 -2.08 -20.18
N VAL A 279 15.63 -2.69 -19.25
CA VAL A 279 15.26 -2.88 -17.84
C VAL A 279 16.40 -2.49 -16.92
N TRP A 280 16.08 -2.09 -15.68
CA TRP A 280 17.06 -1.71 -14.66
C TRP A 280 17.64 -2.91 -13.89
N HIS A 281 17.06 -4.10 -14.04
CA HIS A 281 17.51 -5.32 -13.36
C HIS A 281 17.15 -6.57 -14.19
N PRO A 282 17.98 -7.64 -14.17
CA PRO A 282 17.69 -8.88 -14.92
C PRO A 282 16.36 -9.55 -14.56
N ASP A 283 15.91 -9.42 -13.31
CA ASP A 283 14.63 -9.98 -12.84
C ASP A 283 13.40 -9.12 -13.22
N ALA A 284 13.61 -7.89 -13.72
CA ALA A 284 12.52 -7.04 -14.13
C ALA A 284 12.02 -7.46 -15.53
N ARG A 285 10.71 -7.62 -15.66
CA ARG A 285 10.05 -8.04 -16.91
C ARG A 285 9.13 -6.93 -17.40
N MET A 286 9.01 -6.80 -18.71
CA MET A 286 8.19 -5.78 -19.36
C MET A 286 7.10 -6.43 -20.22
N PHE A 287 5.90 -5.88 -20.15
CA PHE A 287 4.74 -6.35 -20.90
C PHE A 287 4.11 -5.22 -21.70
N GLU A 288 3.71 -5.55 -22.92
CA GLU A 288 2.86 -4.73 -23.77
C GLU A 288 1.40 -5.13 -23.57
N VAL A 289 0.53 -4.13 -23.44
CA VAL A 289 -0.91 -4.31 -23.24
C VAL A 289 -1.66 -3.91 -24.49
N GLN A 290 -2.44 -4.83 -25.04
CA GLN A 290 -3.25 -4.61 -26.22
C GLN A 290 -4.75 -4.77 -25.92
N ARG A 291 -5.57 -4.00 -26.63
CA ARG A 291 -7.02 -4.16 -26.73
C ARG A 291 -7.40 -4.08 -28.20
N ASP A 292 -8.18 -5.05 -28.68
CA ASP A 292 -8.62 -5.13 -30.09
C ASP A 292 -7.44 -5.02 -31.09
N GLY A 293 -6.31 -5.65 -30.76
CA GLY A 293 -5.09 -5.64 -31.57
C GLY A 293 -4.30 -4.32 -31.53
N LYS A 294 -4.75 -3.30 -30.80
CA LYS A 294 -4.06 -2.02 -30.63
C LYS A 294 -3.31 -1.98 -29.31
N LEU A 295 -2.07 -1.50 -29.35
CA LEU A 295 -1.29 -1.24 -28.14
C LEU A 295 -1.89 -0.06 -27.37
N ILE A 296 -2.21 -0.25 -26.09
CA ILE A 296 -2.81 0.76 -25.22
C ILE A 296 -1.90 1.18 -24.06
N GLY A 297 -0.84 0.43 -23.77
CA GLY A 297 0.06 0.75 -22.66
C GLY A 297 1.12 -0.30 -22.43
N ARG A 298 2.00 -0.03 -21.49
CA ARG A 298 3.09 -0.92 -21.08
C ARG A 298 3.19 -0.99 -19.57
N PHE A 299 3.63 -2.11 -19.03
CA PHE A 299 4.03 -2.15 -17.63
C PHE A 299 5.24 -3.01 -17.41
N TYR A 300 5.92 -2.75 -16.30
CA TYR A 300 6.99 -3.57 -15.77
C TYR A 300 6.55 -4.24 -14.49
N ILE A 301 7.04 -5.46 -14.25
CA ILE A 301 6.96 -6.11 -12.93
C ILE A 301 8.37 -6.37 -12.42
N ASP A 302 8.56 -6.13 -11.13
CA ASP A 302 9.81 -6.40 -10.43
C ASP A 302 9.46 -6.94 -9.04
N LEU A 303 9.51 -8.27 -8.89
CA LEU A 303 8.79 -8.99 -7.83
C LEU A 303 9.63 -9.38 -6.62
N PHE A 304 10.96 -9.43 -6.75
CA PHE A 304 11.84 -9.98 -5.71
C PHE A 304 12.60 -8.90 -4.94
N PRO A 305 12.84 -9.10 -3.63
CA PRO A 305 13.61 -8.17 -2.80
C PRO A 305 15.08 -8.19 -3.20
N ARG A 306 15.74 -7.04 -3.08
CA ARG A 306 17.19 -6.89 -3.19
C ARG A 306 17.62 -5.58 -2.52
N ASP A 307 18.91 -5.45 -2.23
CA ASP A 307 19.48 -4.27 -1.61
C ASP A 307 19.15 -3.00 -2.41
N ASN A 308 18.83 -1.92 -1.69
CA ASN A 308 18.49 -0.60 -2.24
C ASN A 308 17.23 -0.54 -3.14
N LYS A 309 16.45 -1.63 -3.25
CA LYS A 309 15.11 -1.60 -3.86
C LYS A 309 14.07 -1.06 -2.86
N TYR A 310 13.06 -0.37 -3.38
CA TYR A 310 11.88 0.03 -2.60
C TYR A 310 11.23 -1.19 -1.91
N SER A 311 11.09 -1.13 -0.59
CA SER A 311 10.78 -2.28 0.27
C SER A 311 9.29 -2.62 0.40
N HIS A 312 8.39 -1.74 -0.07
CA HIS A 312 6.94 -2.00 -0.07
C HIS A 312 6.47 -2.43 -1.45
N ALA A 313 5.29 -3.07 -1.50
CA ALA A 313 4.57 -3.23 -2.76
C ALA A 313 4.01 -1.87 -3.19
N ALA A 314 4.15 -1.53 -4.47
CA ALA A 314 3.62 -0.28 -5.02
C ALA A 314 3.58 -0.30 -6.55
N CYS A 315 2.60 0.38 -7.12
CA CYS A 315 2.55 0.78 -8.52
C CYS A 315 3.01 2.23 -8.71
N PHE A 316 3.92 2.46 -9.65
CA PHE A 316 4.40 3.78 -10.08
C PHE A 316 4.02 4.06 -11.53
N GLY A 317 3.29 5.14 -11.78
CA GLY A 317 3.10 5.66 -13.13
C GLY A 317 4.39 6.35 -13.60
N VAL A 318 5.03 5.84 -14.65
CA VAL A 318 6.28 6.40 -15.21
C VAL A 318 5.99 7.33 -16.39
N GLN A 319 5.00 6.96 -17.21
CA GLN A 319 4.52 7.80 -18.30
C GLN A 319 3.00 7.89 -18.21
N SER A 320 2.47 9.11 -18.17
CA SER A 320 1.03 9.37 -18.17
C SER A 320 0.40 9.14 -19.55
N GLY A 321 -0.81 8.60 -19.58
CA GLY A 321 -1.64 8.61 -20.78
C GLY A 321 -2.17 10.02 -21.05
N ARG A 322 -2.01 10.55 -22.26
CA ARG A 322 -2.53 11.88 -22.62
C ARG A 322 -2.64 12.08 -24.13
N ALA A 323 -3.48 13.01 -24.56
CA ALA A 323 -3.44 13.50 -25.92
C ALA A 323 -2.20 14.36 -26.16
N THR A 324 -1.64 14.26 -27.36
CA THR A 324 -0.54 15.09 -27.87
C THR A 324 -0.84 15.48 -29.31
N ALA A 325 -0.08 16.43 -29.86
CA ALA A 325 -0.22 16.82 -31.27
C ALA A 325 0.07 15.65 -32.24
N GLN A 326 0.81 14.63 -31.81
CA GLN A 326 1.16 13.44 -32.59
C GLN A 326 0.24 12.24 -32.32
N GLY A 327 -0.83 12.42 -31.55
CA GLY A 327 -1.76 11.36 -31.14
C GLY A 327 -1.71 11.06 -29.64
N TYR A 328 -2.26 9.92 -29.23
CA TYR A 328 -2.31 9.55 -27.81
C TYR A 328 -0.96 8.99 -27.32
N GLN A 329 -0.36 9.65 -26.33
CA GLN A 329 0.80 9.13 -25.61
C GLN A 329 0.36 7.97 -24.73
N LEU A 330 0.91 6.78 -24.97
CA LEU A 330 0.54 5.58 -24.22
C LEU A 330 1.10 5.61 -22.78
N PRO A 331 0.30 5.24 -21.77
CA PRO A 331 0.78 5.14 -20.40
C PRO A 331 1.77 3.99 -20.18
N THR A 332 2.68 4.18 -19.24
CA THR A 332 3.61 3.15 -18.74
C THR A 332 3.61 3.14 -17.22
N ALA A 333 3.47 1.96 -16.62
CA ALA A 333 3.51 1.77 -15.16
C ALA A 333 4.59 0.75 -14.74
N VAL A 334 4.99 0.79 -13.47
CA VAL A 334 5.93 -0.15 -12.87
C VAL A 334 5.33 -0.69 -11.58
N LEU A 335 5.16 -2.00 -11.49
CA LEU A 335 4.74 -2.70 -10.29
C LEU A 335 5.96 -3.26 -9.58
N LEU A 336 6.23 -2.74 -8.39
CA LEU A 336 7.26 -3.24 -7.49
C LEU A 336 6.61 -4.09 -6.41
N CYS A 337 7.16 -5.27 -6.15
CA CYS A 337 6.82 -6.15 -5.04
C CYS A 337 8.08 -6.74 -4.42
N ASN A 338 7.95 -7.40 -3.27
CA ASN A 338 9.06 -8.00 -2.52
C ASN A 338 8.66 -9.40 -2.03
N PHE A 339 8.21 -10.26 -2.94
CA PHE A 339 7.85 -11.64 -2.64
C PHE A 339 9.09 -12.50 -2.41
N ASN A 340 8.92 -13.62 -1.71
CA ASN A 340 10.03 -14.51 -1.41
C ASN A 340 10.72 -14.96 -2.71
N ALA A 341 12.03 -14.74 -2.79
CA ALA A 341 12.84 -15.25 -3.88
C ALA A 341 12.88 -16.79 -3.85
N PRO A 342 13.10 -17.46 -5.00
CA PRO A 342 13.30 -18.91 -5.02
C PRO A 342 14.53 -19.29 -4.19
N THR A 343 14.49 -20.47 -3.57
CA THR A 343 15.63 -21.05 -2.84
C THR A 343 16.06 -22.36 -3.51
N PRO A 344 17.28 -22.88 -3.28
CA PRO A 344 17.72 -24.11 -3.91
C PRO A 344 16.71 -25.25 -3.70
N GLY A 345 16.16 -25.79 -4.80
CA GLY A 345 15.18 -26.87 -4.78
C GLY A 345 13.72 -26.46 -4.47
N LYS A 346 13.43 -25.17 -4.25
CA LYS A 346 12.07 -24.68 -3.99
C LYS A 346 11.79 -23.38 -4.75
N PRO A 347 10.76 -23.35 -5.62
CA PRO A 347 10.42 -22.14 -6.37
C PRO A 347 9.94 -21.03 -5.43
N ALA A 348 9.80 -19.82 -5.97
CA ALA A 348 9.25 -18.70 -5.23
C ALA A 348 7.76 -18.98 -4.92
N LEU A 349 7.42 -19.05 -3.64
CA LEU A 349 6.06 -19.28 -3.17
C LEU A 349 5.52 -18.04 -2.45
N MET A 350 4.25 -17.74 -2.71
CA MET A 350 3.54 -16.62 -2.14
C MET A 350 2.61 -17.08 -1.03
N THR A 351 2.54 -16.33 0.07
CA THR A 351 1.38 -16.46 0.97
C THR A 351 0.14 -15.94 0.25
N HIS A 352 -1.04 -16.38 0.66
CA HIS A 352 -2.28 -15.86 0.09
C HIS A 352 -2.42 -14.32 0.26
N SER A 353 -1.95 -13.77 1.37
CA SER A 353 -1.88 -12.31 1.55
C SER A 353 -0.99 -11.60 0.51
N GLN A 354 0.12 -12.21 0.10
CA GLN A 354 0.96 -11.69 -0.98
C GLN A 354 0.25 -11.76 -2.33
N VAL A 355 -0.58 -12.79 -2.56
CA VAL A 355 -1.44 -12.88 -3.76
C VAL A 355 -2.45 -11.73 -3.76
N VAL A 356 -3.12 -11.47 -2.64
CA VAL A 356 -4.04 -10.33 -2.48
C VAL A 356 -3.31 -8.99 -2.74
N THR A 357 -2.13 -8.78 -2.15
CA THR A 357 -1.31 -7.59 -2.41
C THR A 357 -0.94 -7.46 -3.89
N PHE A 358 -0.63 -8.56 -4.57
CA PHE A 358 -0.30 -8.50 -5.99
C PHE A 358 -1.49 -8.09 -6.86
N PHE A 359 -2.68 -8.65 -6.57
CA PHE A 359 -3.93 -8.22 -7.21
C PHE A 359 -4.24 -6.75 -6.93
N HIS A 360 -4.03 -6.28 -5.69
CA HIS A 360 -4.18 -4.87 -5.32
C HIS A 360 -3.30 -3.96 -6.18
N GLU A 361 -1.99 -4.19 -6.19
CA GLU A 361 -1.05 -3.33 -6.93
C GLU A 361 -1.27 -3.39 -8.44
N PHE A 362 -1.68 -4.55 -8.96
CA PHE A 362 -2.03 -4.66 -10.37
C PHE A 362 -3.34 -3.94 -10.71
N GLY A 363 -4.23 -3.75 -9.73
CA GLY A 363 -5.38 -2.86 -9.88
C GLY A 363 -4.94 -1.42 -10.16
N HIS A 364 -3.90 -0.93 -9.49
CA HIS A 364 -3.29 0.38 -9.79
C HIS A 364 -2.61 0.41 -11.16
N VAL A 365 -1.98 -0.68 -11.61
CA VAL A 365 -1.44 -0.80 -12.97
C VAL A 365 -2.58 -0.67 -13.99
N MET A 366 -3.67 -1.42 -13.83
CA MET A 366 -4.84 -1.32 -14.70
C MET A 366 -5.45 0.08 -14.69
N HIS A 367 -5.55 0.72 -13.53
CA HIS A 367 -6.04 2.09 -13.42
C HIS A 367 -5.17 3.08 -14.20
N ASN A 368 -3.84 2.91 -14.17
CA ASN A 368 -2.92 3.70 -14.97
C ASN A 368 -3.04 3.44 -16.48
N LEU A 369 -3.16 2.18 -16.89
CA LEU A 369 -3.10 1.79 -18.31
C LEU A 369 -4.42 1.92 -19.06
N LEU A 370 -5.55 1.75 -18.37
CA LEU A 370 -6.88 1.80 -18.97
C LEU A 370 -7.46 3.22 -19.09
N THR A 371 -6.71 4.22 -18.64
CA THR A 371 -7.10 5.62 -18.77
C THR A 371 -7.23 6.02 -20.24
N THR A 372 -8.24 6.81 -20.54
CA THR A 372 -8.40 7.49 -21.83
C THR A 372 -8.44 9.01 -21.65
N ALA A 373 -7.97 9.49 -20.50
CA ALA A 373 -7.97 10.92 -20.18
C ALA A 373 -7.10 11.68 -21.18
N GLU A 374 -7.60 12.84 -21.61
CA GLU A 374 -6.90 13.72 -22.54
C GLU A 374 -5.71 14.43 -21.87
N LEU A 375 -5.90 14.84 -20.61
CA LEU A 375 -4.93 15.62 -19.84
C LEU A 375 -4.16 14.73 -18.86
N SER A 376 -2.84 14.88 -18.80
CA SER A 376 -2.00 14.09 -17.89
C SER A 376 -2.38 14.27 -16.42
N SER A 377 -2.80 15.48 -16.03
CA SER A 377 -3.29 15.81 -14.68
C SER A 377 -4.56 15.07 -14.27
N GLN A 378 -5.23 14.42 -15.21
CA GLN A 378 -6.46 13.65 -14.99
C GLN A 378 -6.31 12.19 -15.44
N SER A 379 -5.09 11.78 -15.78
CA SER A 379 -4.78 10.44 -16.30
C SER A 379 -4.41 9.46 -15.19
N GLY A 380 -4.72 8.19 -15.46
CA GLY A 380 -4.37 7.08 -14.58
C GLY A 380 -4.90 7.25 -13.17
N THR A 381 -4.03 7.07 -12.18
CA THR A 381 -4.35 7.20 -10.75
C THR A 381 -4.44 8.65 -10.26
N SER A 382 -4.51 9.66 -11.15
CA SER A 382 -4.74 11.07 -10.81
C SER A 382 -6.20 11.35 -10.43
N VAL A 383 -6.67 10.68 -9.38
CA VAL A 383 -8.02 10.78 -8.83
C VAL A 383 -7.97 11.33 -7.39
N LYS A 384 -9.13 11.49 -6.75
CA LYS A 384 -9.17 11.91 -5.33
C LYS A 384 -8.44 10.87 -4.47
N ARG A 385 -7.60 11.34 -3.54
CA ARG A 385 -6.69 10.49 -2.75
C ARG A 385 -7.41 9.43 -1.91
N ASP A 386 -8.62 9.72 -1.46
CA ASP A 386 -9.50 8.81 -0.71
C ASP A 386 -10.37 7.93 -1.60
N PHE A 387 -10.19 7.98 -2.92
CA PHE A 387 -10.82 7.10 -3.91
C PHE A 387 -9.81 6.23 -4.66
N VAL A 388 -8.53 6.61 -4.69
CA VAL A 388 -7.52 5.92 -5.51
C VAL A 388 -7.37 4.43 -5.19
N GLU A 389 -7.63 4.05 -3.94
CA GLU A 389 -7.58 2.65 -3.48
C GLU A 389 -8.85 1.85 -3.81
N ALA A 390 -9.96 2.49 -4.16
CA ALA A 390 -11.21 1.76 -4.41
C ALA A 390 -11.09 0.76 -5.58
N PRO A 391 -10.49 1.10 -6.74
CA PRO A 391 -10.29 0.14 -7.83
C PRO A 391 -9.32 -1.01 -7.48
N SER A 392 -8.24 -0.73 -6.74
CA SER A 392 -7.28 -1.77 -6.33
C SER A 392 -7.89 -2.73 -5.31
N GLN A 393 -8.58 -2.20 -4.29
CA GLN A 393 -9.31 -3.00 -3.30
C GLN A 393 -10.47 -3.79 -3.92
N MET A 394 -11.11 -3.28 -4.96
CA MET A 394 -12.10 -4.05 -5.71
C MET A 394 -11.46 -5.29 -6.35
N LEU A 395 -10.27 -5.15 -6.96
CA LEU A 395 -9.58 -6.25 -7.63
C LEU A 395 -9.07 -7.32 -6.64
N GLU A 396 -8.82 -6.97 -5.38
CA GLU A 396 -8.49 -7.93 -4.32
C GLU A 396 -9.52 -9.06 -4.17
N ASN A 397 -10.80 -8.79 -4.47
CA ASN A 397 -11.86 -9.80 -4.36
C ASN A 397 -11.64 -11.00 -5.29
N TRP A 398 -10.92 -10.84 -6.41
CA TRP A 398 -10.60 -11.97 -7.30
C TRP A 398 -9.55 -12.91 -6.70
N ALA A 399 -8.69 -12.42 -5.80
CA ALA A 399 -7.81 -13.29 -5.03
C ALA A 399 -8.58 -14.12 -3.98
N TRP A 400 -9.86 -13.83 -3.76
CA TRP A 400 -10.76 -14.62 -2.91
C TRP A 400 -11.82 -15.39 -3.69
N ASN A 401 -11.85 -15.31 -5.02
CA ASN A 401 -12.82 -16.02 -5.84
C ASN A 401 -12.27 -17.40 -6.27
N TYR A 402 -12.93 -18.49 -5.88
CA TYR A 402 -12.45 -19.84 -6.20
C TYR A 402 -12.30 -20.09 -7.70
N ASP A 403 -13.22 -19.57 -8.53
CA ASP A 403 -13.17 -19.77 -9.98
C ASP A 403 -11.97 -19.09 -10.63
N ALA A 404 -11.57 -17.93 -10.11
CA ALA A 404 -10.31 -17.30 -10.48
C ALA A 404 -9.12 -18.11 -9.95
N LEU A 405 -9.09 -18.41 -8.64
CA LEU A 405 -7.98 -19.08 -7.99
C LEU A 405 -7.67 -20.45 -8.61
N GLN A 406 -8.68 -21.29 -8.88
CA GLN A 406 -8.47 -22.67 -9.35
C GLN A 406 -7.74 -22.74 -10.71
N THR A 407 -7.72 -21.65 -11.47
CA THR A 407 -6.99 -21.58 -12.75
C THR A 407 -5.46 -21.55 -12.57
N PHE A 408 -4.98 -21.05 -11.42
CA PHE A 408 -3.54 -20.83 -11.18
C PHE A 408 -3.03 -21.31 -9.82
N ALA A 409 -3.89 -21.50 -8.83
CA ALA A 409 -3.53 -22.01 -7.51
C ALA A 409 -3.28 -23.53 -7.63
N LYS A 410 -2.02 -23.90 -7.90
CA LYS A 410 -1.59 -25.27 -8.14
C LYS A 410 -0.38 -25.60 -7.28
N HIS A 411 -0.43 -26.77 -6.64
CA HIS A 411 0.64 -27.25 -5.79
C HIS A 411 1.95 -27.34 -6.60
N TYR A 412 3.01 -26.71 -6.10
CA TYR A 412 4.24 -26.52 -6.87
C TYR A 412 4.96 -27.82 -7.28
N GLN A 413 4.75 -28.92 -6.53
CA GLN A 413 5.34 -30.24 -6.85
C GLN A 413 4.43 -31.16 -7.64
N THR A 414 3.14 -31.25 -7.27
CA THR A 414 2.21 -32.25 -7.82
C THR A 414 1.39 -31.68 -8.97
N GLY A 415 1.30 -30.35 -9.11
CA GLY A 415 0.45 -29.68 -10.08
C GLY A 415 -1.05 -29.70 -9.74
N GLU A 416 -1.43 -30.32 -8.60
CA GLU A 416 -2.82 -30.41 -8.16
C GLU A 416 -3.41 -29.03 -7.84
N VAL A 417 -4.64 -28.81 -8.25
CA VAL A 417 -5.38 -27.55 -7.98
C VAL A 417 -5.67 -27.44 -6.48
N LEU A 418 -5.67 -26.20 -5.96
CA LEU A 418 -6.08 -25.89 -4.60
C LEU A 418 -7.44 -26.54 -4.28
N PRO A 419 -7.49 -27.53 -3.36
CA PRO A 419 -8.73 -28.22 -3.10
C PRO A 419 -9.79 -27.27 -2.54
N LYS A 420 -11.01 -27.34 -3.08
CA LYS A 420 -12.16 -26.55 -2.61
C LYS A 420 -12.36 -26.60 -1.08
N PRO A 421 -12.22 -27.76 -0.38
CA PRO A 421 -12.33 -27.80 1.07
C PRO A 421 -11.22 -27.03 1.82
N LEU A 422 -10.03 -26.89 1.23
CA LEU A 422 -8.96 -26.06 1.80
C LEU A 422 -9.24 -24.58 1.56
N TYR A 423 -9.70 -24.22 0.36
CA TYR A 423 -10.16 -22.87 0.04
C TYR A 423 -11.29 -22.40 0.96
N ASP A 424 -12.29 -23.24 1.24
CA ASP A 424 -13.44 -22.88 2.09
C ASP A 424 -13.05 -22.56 3.54
N LYS A 425 -11.86 -22.98 3.97
CA LYS A 425 -11.28 -22.67 5.29
C LYS A 425 -10.46 -21.39 5.31
N MET A 426 -10.14 -20.83 4.13
CA MET A 426 -9.36 -19.59 4.02
C MET A 426 -10.18 -18.34 4.35
N TRP A 427 -11.51 -18.43 4.28
CA TRP A 427 -12.46 -17.34 4.51
C TRP A 427 -13.06 -17.34 5.92
#